data_AF-A0AAW8AQV4-F1
#
_entry.id   AF-A0AAW8AQV4-F1
#
_cell.length_a   1.000
_cell.length_b   1.000
_cell.length_c   1.000
_cell.angle_alpha   90.00
_cell.angle_beta   90.00
_cell.angle_gamma   90.00
#
_symmetry.space_group_name_H-M   'P 1'
#
loop_
_entity.id
_entity.type
_entity.pdbx_description
1 polymer ?
#
loop_
_entity_poly.entity_id
_entity_poly.type
_entity_poly.pdbx_seq_one_letter_code
_entity_poly.pdbx_strand_id
1 'polypeptide(L)' 'GADKQVIGQVAADLRAYRRPEPYKGQGVRYADEVVRTKEAKKK' A
#
# COMPACT_ATOMS: atom_id res chain seq x y z
N GLY A 1 11.65 -23.28 1.64
CA GLY A 1 11.21 -22.00 1.05
C GLY A 1 9.84 -21.71 1.61
N ALA A 2 9.67 -20.56 2.27
CA ALA A 2 8.38 -20.18 2.83
C ALA A 2 7.35 -20.06 1.69
N ASP A 3 6.15 -20.58 1.95
CA ASP A 3 5.06 -20.64 0.98
C ASP A 3 4.71 -19.24 0.45
N LYS A 4 4.77 -19.09 -0.88
CA LYS A 4 4.48 -17.81 -1.55
C LYS A 4 3.02 -17.38 -1.34
N GLN A 5 2.09 -18.32 -1.11
CA GLN A 5 0.71 -17.96 -0.76
C GLN A 5 0.65 -17.25 0.59
N VAL A 6 1.34 -17.78 1.60
CA VAL A 6 1.31 -17.22 2.96
C VAL A 6 1.92 -15.82 2.96
N ILE A 7 3.01 -15.60 2.22
CA ILE A 7 3.63 -14.29 2.06
C ILE A 7 2.66 -13.29 1.40
N GLY A 8 1.95 -13.72 0.36
CA GLY A 8 0.95 -12.89 -0.32
C GLY A 8 -0.23 -12.51 0.58
N GLN A 9 -0.74 -13.46 1.37
CA GLN A 9 -1.84 -13.23 2.29
C GLN A 9 -1.44 -12.24 3.40
N VAL A 10 -0.28 -12.43 4.02
CA VAL A 10 0.23 -11.54 5.06
C VAL A 10 0.47 -10.13 4.52
N ALA A 11 1.01 -10.00 3.31
CA ALA A 11 1.21 -8.70 2.68
C ALA A 11 -0.12 -7.99 2.36
N ALA A 12 -1.16 -8.74 1.96
CA ALA A 12 -2.51 -8.21 1.76
C ALA A 12 -3.15 -7.73 3.07
N ASP A 13 -2.99 -8.49 4.15
CA ASP A 13 -3.53 -8.16 5.47
C ASP A 13 -2.87 -6.89 6.05
N LEU A 14 -1.54 -6.78 5.92
CA LEU A 14 -0.79 -5.58 6.32
C LEU A 14 -1.21 -4.34 5.53
N ARG A 15 -1.49 -4.49 4.22
CA ARG A 15 -2.00 -3.41 3.38
C ARG A 15 -3.43 -3.00 3.77
N ALA A 16 -4.26 -3.95 4.22
CA ALA A 16 -5.62 -3.67 4.65
C ALA A 16 -5.66 -2.85 5.96
N TYR A 17 -4.73 -3.09 6.87
CA TYR A 17 -4.64 -2.39 8.16
C TYR A 17 -4.38 -0.88 8.01
N ARG A 18 -3.53 -0.48 7.06
CA ARG A 18 -3.24 0.93 6.77
C ARG A 18 -3.12 1.17 5.28
N ARG A 19 -4.27 1.26 4.62
CA ARG A 19 -4.34 1.55 3.17
C ARG A 19 -3.59 2.85 2.85
N PRO A 20 -2.82 2.89 1.75
CA PRO A 20 -2.11 4.10 1.33
C PRO A 20 -3.11 5.21 1.03
N GLU A 21 -2.99 6.30 1.78
CA GLU A 21 -3.90 7.42 1.68
C GLU A 21 -3.76 8.13 0.32
N PRO A 22 -4.87 8.44 -0.39
CA PRO A 22 -4.82 8.97 -1.75
C PRO A 22 -4.19 10.36 -1.88
N TYR A 23 -3.96 11.10 -0.79
CA TYR A 23 -3.45 12.49 -0.85
C TYR A 23 -1.98 12.60 -0.45
N LYS A 24 -1.60 12.02 0.69
CA LYS A 24 -0.22 12.05 1.20
C LYS A 24 0.54 10.73 0.96
N GLY A 25 -0.15 9.74 0.38
CA GLY A 25 0.36 8.39 0.20
C GLY A 25 0.67 7.65 1.52
N GLN A 26 0.34 8.21 2.68
CA GLN A 26 0.75 7.60 3.95
C GLN A 26 0.06 6.24 4.12
N GLY A 27 0.81 5.17 4.36
CA GLY A 27 0.29 3.81 4.52
C GLY A 27 1.27 2.73 4.09
N VAL A 28 0.82 1.47 4.17
CA VAL A 28 1.59 0.29 3.77
C VAL A 28 1.45 0.09 2.26
N ARG A 29 2.59 0.06 1.56
CA ARG A 29 2.71 -0.03 0.11
C ARG A 29 3.71 -1.13 -0.23
N TYR A 30 3.57 -1.71 -1.42
CA TYR A 30 4.68 -2.46 -2.01
C TYR A 30 5.75 -1.49 -2.50
N ALA A 31 7.02 -1.88 -2.38
CA ALA A 31 8.17 -1.03 -2.75
C ALA A 31 8.14 -0.62 -4.23
N ASP A 32 7.57 -1.48 -5.08
CA ASP A 32 7.56 -1.33 -6.53
C ASP A 32 6.24 -0.70 -7.04
N GLU A 33 5.28 -0.42 -6.14
CA GLU A 33 3.96 0.08 -6.52
C GLU A 33 3.94 1.61 -6.62
N VAL A 34 3.66 2.11 -7.83
CA VAL A 34 3.39 3.53 -8.07
C VAL A 34 2.00 3.88 -7.52
N VAL A 35 1.95 4.36 -6.28
CA VAL A 35 0.71 4.87 -5.67
C VAL A 35 0.30 6.17 -6.39
N ARG A 36 -0.81 6.12 -7.14
CA ARG A 36 -1.43 7.30 -7.74
C ARG A 36 -1.99 8.21 -6.63
N THR A 37 -1.16 9.12 -6.14
CA THR A 37 -1.60 10.17 -5.23
C THR A 37 -2.32 11.27 -6.02
N LYS A 38 -3.52 11.65 -5.58
CA LYS A 38 -4.17 12.88 -6.03
C LYS A 38 -3.46 14.04 -5.34
N GLU A 39 -2.92 14.98 -6.10
CA GLU A 39 -2.49 16.25 -5.53
C GLU A 39 -3.71 16.94 -4.94
N ALA A 40 -3.69 17.21 -3.63
CA ALA A 40 -4.64 18.14 -3.05
C ALA A 40 -4.48 19.46 -3.82
N LYS A 41 -5.58 19.93 -4.41
CA LYS A 41 -5.66 21.20 -5.13
C LYS A 41 -5.02 22.27 -4.24
N LYS A 42 -3.79 22.69 -4.57
CA LYS A 42 -3.14 23.82 -3.90
C LYS A 42 -4.04 25.03 -4.11
N LYS A 43 -4.44 25.65 -3.00
CA LYS A 43 -5.19 26.90 -2.98
C LYS A 43 -4.29 28.05 -3.43
#